data_AF-A0A196MNY9-F1
#
_entry.id   AF-A0A196MNY9-F1
#
_cell.length_a   1.000
_cell.length_b   1.000
_cell.length_c   1.000
_cell.angle_alpha   90.00
_cell.angle_beta   90.00
_cell.angle_gamma   90.00
#
_symmetry.space_group_name_H-M   'P 1'
#
loop_
_entity.id
_entity.type
_entity.pdbx_description
1 polymer ?
#
loop_
_entity_poly.entity_id
_entity_poly.type
_entity_poly.pdbx_seq_one_letter_code
_entity_poly.pdbx_strand_id
1 'polypeptide(L)' 'MATTEGDPLIRAIGGALGIVGALLERAEIATIDEFASALSIYGAATRETAPDEAEIIAQWVLTLLELAAQQSGSN' A
#
# COMPACT_ATOMS: atom_id res chain seq x y z
N MET A 1 -6.91 8.17 -22.19
CA MET A 1 -6.74 8.25 -20.73
C MET A 1 -6.49 6.82 -20.28
N ALA A 2 -5.24 6.44 -20.01
CA ALA A 2 -4.95 5.11 -19.50
C ALA A 2 -5.47 5.09 -18.06
N THR A 3 -6.46 4.24 -17.79
CA THR A 3 -6.96 4.04 -16.43
C THR A 3 -5.84 3.40 -15.63
N THR A 4 -5.41 4.06 -14.57
CA THR A 4 -4.41 3.59 -13.58
C THR A 4 -4.85 2.26 -12.94
N GLU A 5 -6.14 1.94 -13.00
CA GLU A 5 -6.70 0.60 -12.75
C GLU A 5 -6.15 -0.42 -13.77
N GLY A 6 -5.22 -1.25 -13.30
CA GLY A 6 -4.75 -2.43 -14.03
C GLY A 6 -3.29 -2.40 -14.46
N ASP A 7 -2.53 -1.33 -14.18
CA ASP A 7 -1.10 -1.29 -14.49
C ASP A 7 -0.35 -2.42 -13.74
N PRO A 8 0.29 -3.36 -14.46
CA PRO A 8 1.06 -4.43 -13.84
C PRO A 8 2.19 -3.94 -12.92
N LEU A 9 2.79 -2.80 -13.22
CA LEU A 9 3.88 -2.23 -12.42
C LEU A 9 3.36 -1.71 -11.08
N ILE A 10 2.22 -1.00 -11.08
CA ILE A 10 1.58 -0.52 -9.84
C ILE A 10 1.26 -1.70 -8.94
N ARG A 11 0.69 -2.78 -9.50
CA ARG A 11 0.41 -4.01 -8.75
C ARG A 11 1.67 -4.70 -8.24
N ALA A 12 2.72 -4.79 -9.05
CA ALA A 12 3.99 -5.41 -8.64
C ALA A 12 4.64 -4.65 -7.48
N ILE A 13 4.61 -3.31 -7.50
CA ILE A 13 5.12 -2.48 -6.40
C ILE A 13 4.25 -2.66 -5.15
N GLY A 14 2.92 -2.66 -5.28
CA GLY A 14 2.02 -2.96 -4.16
C GLY A 14 2.31 -4.31 -3.52
N GLY A 15 2.55 -5.35 -4.33
CA GLY A 15 2.97 -6.67 -3.84
C GLY A 15 4.33 -6.66 -3.14
N ALA A 16 5.32 -5.94 -3.68
CA ALA A 16 6.63 -5.79 -3.05
C ALA A 16 6.52 -5.07 -1.68
N LEU A 17 5.70 -4.03 -1.59
CA LEU A 17 5.38 -3.35 -0.33
C LEU A 17 4.69 -4.32 0.64
N GLY A 18 3.81 -5.19 0.17
CA GLY A 18 3.21 -6.25 0.98
C GLY A 18 4.25 -7.18 1.61
N ILE A 19 5.26 -7.59 0.84
CA ILE A 19 6.38 -8.41 1.36
C ILE A 19 7.15 -7.65 2.44
N VAL A 20 7.43 -6.36 2.21
CA VAL A 20 8.11 -5.51 3.22
C VAL A 20 7.26 -5.41 4.49
N GLY A 21 5.96 -5.15 4.37
CA GLY A 21 5.02 -5.09 5.49
C GLY A 21 5.02 -6.39 6.31
N ALA A 22 4.95 -7.55 5.65
CA ALA A 22 4.99 -8.84 6.33
C ALA A 22 6.34 -9.09 7.05
N LEU A 23 7.46 -8.60 6.49
CA LEU A 23 8.76 -8.68 7.15
C LEU A 23 8.86 -7.77 8.37
N LEU A 24 8.28 -6.56 8.31
CA LEU A 24 8.22 -5.63 9.44
C LEU A 24 7.38 -6.20 10.58
N GLU A 25 6.23 -6.79 10.26
CA GLU A 25 5.33 -7.40 11.23
C GLU A 25 5.97 -8.64 11.88
N ARG A 26 6.62 -9.50 11.08
CA ARG A 26 7.40 -10.64 11.59
C ARG A 26 8.55 -10.21 12.51
N ALA A 27 9.12 -9.03 12.29
CA ALA A 27 10.19 -8.48 13.12
C ALA A 27 9.66 -7.70 14.34
N GLU A 28 8.34 -7.66 14.57
CA GLU A 28 7.67 -6.90 15.62
C GLU A 28 7.99 -5.39 15.58
N ILE A 29 8.24 -4.84 14.38
CA ILE A 29 8.56 -3.42 14.18
C ILE A 29 7.30 -2.57 13.98
N ALA A 30 6.39 -3.05 13.12
CA ALA A 30 5.13 -2.38 12.79
C ALA A 30 4.18 -3.40 12.15
N THR A 31 2.88 -3.22 12.36
CA THR A 31 1.82 -3.96 11.67
C THR A 31 1.67 -3.50 10.22
N ILE A 32 1.06 -4.32 9.37
CA ILE A 32 0.75 -3.93 7.98
C ILE A 32 -0.21 -2.73 7.94
N ASP A 33 -1.15 -2.61 8.88
CA ASP A 33 -2.04 -1.45 9.00
C ASP A 33 -1.27 -0.16 9.33
N GLU A 34 -0.30 -0.22 10.25
CA GLU A 34 0.57 0.92 10.56
C GLU A 34 1.42 1.32 9.35
N PHE A 35 1.94 0.34 8.62
CA PHE A 35 2.70 0.59 7.39
C PHE A 35 1.83 1.21 6.29
N ALA A 36 0.61 0.72 6.09
CA ALA A 36 -0.36 1.28 5.16
C ALA A 36 -0.76 2.72 5.55
N SER A 37 -0.94 2.98 6.84
CA SER A 37 -1.24 4.31 7.37
C SER A 37 -0.13 5.32 7.10
N ALA A 38 1.14 4.93 7.32
CA ALA A 38 2.30 5.77 6.99
C ALA A 38 2.35 6.10 5.49
N LEU A 39 2.09 5.12 4.63
CA LEU A 39 2.03 5.31 3.19
C LEU A 39 0.87 6.23 2.76
N SER A 40 -0.27 6.14 3.44
CA SER A 40 -1.43 7.00 3.23
C SER A 40 -1.13 8.48 3.54
N ILE A 41 -0.38 8.75 4.61
CA ILE A 41 0.08 10.11 4.95
C ILE A 41 0.99 10.66 3.85
N TYR A 42 1.92 9.84 3.35
CA TYR A 42 2.78 10.24 2.24
C TYR A 42 1.97 10.52 0.97
N GLY A 43 0.98 9.70 0.65
CA GLY A 43 0.06 9.94 -0.46
C GLY A 43 -0.73 11.24 -0.32
N ALA A 44 -1.20 11.56 0.89
CA ALA A 44 -1.87 12.82 1.18
C ALA A 44 -0.97 14.04 0.96
N ALA A 45 0.29 13.98 1.42
CA ALA A 45 1.27 15.04 1.18
C ALA A 45 1.62 15.17 -0.31
N THR A 46 1.74 14.06 -1.03
CA THR A 46 2.05 14.04 -2.46
C THR A 46 0.94 14.66 -3.31
N ARG A 47 -0.32 14.54 -2.87
CA ARG A 47 -1.49 15.05 -3.61
C ARG A 47 -1.43 16.56 -3.89
N GLU A 48 -0.76 17.33 -3.03
CA GLU A 48 -0.64 18.79 -3.21
C GLU A 48 0.21 19.17 -4.42
N THR A 49 1.21 18.35 -4.76
CA THR A 49 2.18 18.64 -5.83
C THR A 49 2.04 17.72 -7.04
N ALA A 50 1.57 16.49 -6.85
CA ALA A 50 1.48 15.45 -7.87
C ALA A 50 0.24 14.56 -7.62
N PRO A 51 -0.95 14.99 -8.05
CA PRO A 51 -2.20 14.27 -7.79
C PRO A 51 -2.24 12.87 -8.42
N ASP A 52 -1.67 12.71 -9.62
CA ASP A 52 -1.62 11.42 -10.32
C ASP A 52 -0.74 10.41 -9.56
N GLU A 53 0.40 10.85 -9.01
CA GLU A 53 1.27 10.00 -8.17
C GLU A 53 0.57 9.61 -6.86
N ALA A 54 -0.19 10.54 -6.28
CA ALA A 54 -0.97 10.27 -5.08
C ALA A 54 -2.07 9.20 -5.30
N GLU A 55 -2.63 9.13 -6.50
CA GLU A 55 -3.58 8.07 -6.87
C GLU A 55 -2.89 6.70 -6.96
N ILE A 56 -1.69 6.64 -7.52
CA ILE A 56 -0.86 5.41 -7.54
C ILE A 56 -0.54 4.96 -6.12
N ILE A 57 -0.13 5.88 -5.24
CA ILE A 57 0.16 5.58 -3.83
C ILE A 57 -1.09 5.05 -3.12
N ALA A 58 -2.27 5.61 -3.39
CA ALA A 58 -3.52 5.12 -2.84
C ALA A 58 -3.83 3.67 -3.24
N GLN A 59 -3.50 3.26 -4.47
CA GLN A 59 -3.63 1.86 -4.90
C GLN A 59 -2.73 0.92 -4.10
N TRP A 60 -1.51 1.35 -3.76
CA TRP A 60 -0.62 0.57 -2.89
C TRP A 60 -1.14 0.46 -1.47
N VAL A 61 -1.71 1.54 -0.91
CA VAL A 61 -2.36 1.52 0.41
C VAL A 61 -3.50 0.50 0.42
N LEU A 62 -4.38 0.52 -0.59
CA LEU A 62 -5.47 -0.45 -0.71
C LEU A 62 -4.94 -1.90 -0.76
N THR A 63 -3.89 -2.15 -1.53
CA THR A 63 -3.25 -3.47 -1.60
C THR A 63 -2.79 -3.95 -0.22
N LEU A 64 -2.18 -3.07 0.59
CA LEU A 64 -1.73 -3.41 1.93
C LEU A 64 -2.89 -3.70 2.89
N LEU A 65 -3.96 -2.91 2.83
CA LEU A 65 -5.15 -3.12 3.67
C LEU A 65 -5.86 -4.43 3.30
N GLU A 66 -5.94 -4.77 2.02
CA GLU A 66 -6.46 -6.07 1.57
C GLU A 66 -5.63 -7.23 2.11
N LEU A 67 -4.29 -7.10 2.15
CA LEU A 67 -3.40 -8.09 2.73
C LEU A 67 -3.56 -8.23 4.25
N ALA A 68 -3.73 -7.11 4.97
CA ALA A 68 -4.00 -7.12 6.41
C ALA A 68 -5.34 -7.82 6.73
N ALA A 69 -6.38 -7.54 5.94
CA ALA A 69 -7.69 -8.17 6.08
C ALA A 69 -7.65 -9.68 5.85
N GLN A 70 -6.89 -10.14 4.84
CA GLN A 70 -6.71 -11.57 4.55
C GLN A 70 -6.02 -12.33 5.68
N GLN A 71 -5.07 -11.70 6.36
CA GLN A 71 -4.38 -12.28 7.52
C GLN A 71 -5.28 -12.37 8.74
N SER A 72 -6.09 -11.33 8.98
CA SER A 72 -7.05 -11.30 10.10
C SER A 72 -8.20 -12.30 9.95
N GLY A 73 -8.58 -12.65 8.71
CA GLY A 73 -9.62 -13.64 8.42
C GLY A 73 -9.16 -15.10 8.37
N SER A 74 -7.84 -15.37 8.46
CA SER A 74 -7.26 -16.72 8.47
C SER A 74 -6.98 -17.28 9.87
N ASN A 75 -7.39 -16.57 10.92
CA ASN A 75 -7.27 -16.99 12.33
C ASN A 75 -8.62 -17.44 12.90
#